data_AF-A0A0Q8JMJ1-F1
#
_entry.id   AF-A0A0Q8JMJ1-F1
#
_cell.length_a   1.000
_cell.length_b   1.000
_cell.length_c   1.000
_cell.angle_alpha   90.00
_cell.angle_beta   90.00
_cell.angle_gamma   90.00
#
_symmetry.space_group_name_H-M   'P 1'
#
loop_
_entity.id
_entity.type
_entity.pdbx_description
1 polymer ?
#
loop_
_entity_poly.entity_id
_entity_poly.type
_entity_poly.pdbx_seq_one_letter_code
_entity_poly.pdbx_strand_id
1 'polypeptide(L)' 'MAAVQAGHCEEPPRAAEKSFFVSEIVWDTDDETPDLPHETVVRCDSSDDIADALSDAHGWLVSDFRAEPM' A
#
# COMPACT_ATOMS: atom_id res chain seq x y z
N MET A 1 2.29 -35.57 -15.34
CA MET A 1 3.04 -34.98 -14.21
C MET A 1 2.67 -33.51 -14.14
N ALA A 2 2.58 -33.00 -12.92
CA ALA A 2 1.70 -31.91 -12.49
C ALA A 2 1.91 -30.56 -13.19
N ALA A 3 0.81 -29.82 -13.33
CA ALA A 3 0.75 -28.45 -13.81
C ALA A 3 1.54 -27.51 -12.89
N VAL A 4 2.52 -26.80 -13.46
CA VAL A 4 3.12 -25.63 -12.81
C VAL A 4 2.37 -24.43 -13.37
N GLN A 5 1.22 -24.13 -12.76
CA GLN A 5 0.57 -22.85 -12.97
C GLN A 5 1.28 -21.90 -12.00
N ALA A 6 2.42 -21.35 -12.43
CA ALA A 6 3.02 -20.21 -11.76
C ALA A 6 2.01 -19.06 -11.89
N GLY A 7 1.54 -18.59 -10.73
CA GLY A 7 0.42 -17.69 -10.58
C GLY A 7 0.40 -16.59 -11.62
N HIS A 8 -0.52 -16.73 -12.56
CA HIS A 8 -1.26 -15.61 -13.08
C HIS A 8 -1.66 -14.77 -11.86
N CYS A 9 -1.15 -13.55 -11.73
CA CYS A 9 -1.85 -12.54 -10.95
C CYS A 9 -3.24 -12.48 -11.61
N GLU A 10 -4.21 -13.22 -11.07
CA GLU A 10 -5.61 -13.06 -11.45
C GLU A 10 -5.90 -11.59 -11.19
N GLU A 11 -5.96 -10.77 -12.23
CA GLU A 11 -6.41 -9.39 -12.12
C GLU A 11 -7.85 -9.46 -11.59
N PRO A 12 -8.11 -9.06 -10.34
CA PRO A 12 -9.45 -9.07 -9.81
C PRO A 12 -10.31 -8.08 -10.60
N PRO A 13 -11.62 -8.31 -10.70
CA PRO A 13 -12.49 -7.63 -11.65
C PRO A 13 -12.60 -6.16 -11.31
N ARG A 14 -11.90 -5.26 -12.03
CA ARG A 14 -12.07 -3.79 -11.95
C ARG A 14 -12.44 -3.35 -10.54
N ALA A 15 -11.57 -3.70 -9.60
CA ALA A 15 -11.47 -3.05 -8.31
C ALA A 15 -11.68 -1.55 -8.54
N ALA A 16 -12.74 -0.97 -7.98
CA ALA A 16 -13.08 0.42 -8.20
C ALA A 16 -12.01 1.26 -7.48
N GLU A 17 -10.96 1.62 -8.22
CA GLU A 17 -9.81 2.41 -7.77
C GLU A 17 -10.31 3.58 -6.92
N LYS A 18 -10.14 3.48 -5.60
CA LYS A 18 -10.49 4.54 -4.67
C LYS A 18 -9.24 5.29 -4.31
N SER A 19 -9.38 6.60 -4.30
CA SER A 19 -8.32 7.47 -3.82
C SER A 19 -8.54 7.66 -2.33
N PHE A 20 -7.55 7.25 -1.55
CA PHE A 20 -7.50 7.48 -0.12
C PHE A 20 -6.45 8.56 0.14
N PHE A 21 -6.83 9.59 0.87
CA PHE A 21 -5.88 10.52 1.41
C PHE A 21 -5.32 9.92 2.69
N VAL A 22 -4.02 9.63 2.68
CA VAL A 22 -3.33 9.06 3.82
C VAL A 22 -2.51 10.16 4.47
N SER A 23 -2.73 10.37 5.76
CA SER A 23 -2.01 11.35 6.58
C SER A 23 -1.54 10.71 7.87
N GLU A 24 -0.67 11.42 8.60
CA GLU A 24 -0.13 10.94 9.88
C GLU A 24 0.57 9.59 9.72
N ILE A 25 1.26 9.38 8.60
CA ILE A 25 1.93 8.11 8.29
C ILE A 25 3.12 7.94 9.25
N VAL A 26 3.09 6.83 10.00
CA VAL A 26 4.15 6.36 10.88
C VAL A 26 4.84 5.21 10.17
N TRP A 27 6.10 5.43 9.80
CA TRP A 27 6.93 4.45 9.13
C TRP A 27 7.77 3.68 10.14
N ASP A 28 7.83 2.36 9.96
CA ASP A 28 8.77 1.50 10.66
C ASP A 28 10.12 1.61 9.96
N THR A 29 11.02 2.40 10.55
CA THR A 29 12.30 2.79 9.92
C THR A 29 13.50 2.13 10.55
N ASP A 30 13.32 1.18 11.49
CA ASP A 30 14.39 0.46 12.19
C ASP A 30 15.56 1.38 12.63
N ASP A 31 15.22 2.49 13.32
CA ASP A 31 16.15 3.53 13.77
C ASP A 31 16.81 4.37 12.66
N GLU A 32 16.50 4.11 11.38
CA GLU A 32 16.86 4.97 10.26
C GLU A 32 15.91 6.18 10.15
N THR A 33 16.35 7.23 9.46
CA THR A 33 15.53 8.42 9.18
C THR A 33 15.47 8.68 7.68
N PRO A 34 14.81 7.80 6.91
CA PRO A 34 14.59 8.02 5.48
C PRO A 34 13.69 9.24 5.25
N ASP A 35 13.87 9.91 4.11
CA ASP A 35 13.04 11.05 3.69
C ASP A 35 11.68 10.53 3.20
N LEU A 36 10.82 10.18 4.15
CA LEU A 36 9.49 9.62 3.88
C LEU A 36 8.40 10.68 4.06
N PRO A 37 7.38 10.68 3.18
CA PRO A 37 6.26 11.58 3.33
C PRO A 37 5.40 11.18 4.53
N HIS A 38 4.95 12.18 5.29
CA HIS A 38 3.95 12.00 6.35
C HIS A 38 2.51 12.02 5.83
N GLU A 39 2.30 12.48 4.60
CA GLU A 39 1.01 12.60 3.94
C GLU A 39 1.16 12.31 2.45
N THR A 40 0.27 11.48 1.90
CA THR A 40 0.27 11.14 0.47
C THR A 40 -1.11 10.64 0.02
N VAL A 41 -1.36 10.70 -1.28
CA VAL A 41 -2.59 10.17 -1.89
C VAL A 41 -2.27 8.79 -2.45
N VAL A 42 -2.98 7.78 -1.97
CA VAL A 42 -2.84 6.40 -2.43
C VAL A 42 -4.08 6.00 -3.22
N ARG A 43 -3.88 5.40 -4.40
CA ARG A 43 -4.97 4.78 -5.16
C ARG A 43 -4.92 3.28 -4.95
N CYS A 44 -5.90 2.79 -4.21
CA CYS A 44 -6.06 1.36 -3.92
C CYS A 44 -7.54 0.96 -3.99
N ASP A 45 -7.79 -0.34 -4.08
CA ASP A 45 -9.17 -0.82 -4.06
C ASP A 45 -9.81 -0.70 -2.67
N SER A 46 -8.99 -0.92 -1.63
CA SER A 46 -9.40 -0.92 -0.24
C SER A 46 -8.33 -0.31 0.67
N SER A 47 -8.72 0.03 1.91
CA SER A 47 -7.81 0.56 2.91
C SER A 47 -6.75 -0.44 3.38
N ASP A 48 -7.04 -1.73 3.26
CA ASP A 48 -6.11 -2.83 3.59
C ASP A 48 -4.90 -2.84 2.65
N ASP A 49 -5.14 -2.61 1.35
CA ASP A 49 -4.09 -2.50 0.32
C ASP A 49 -3.27 -1.20 0.42
N ILE A 50 -3.67 -0.21 1.23
CA ILE A 50 -2.92 1.05 1.36
C ILE A 50 -1.54 0.79 1.95
N ALA A 51 -1.45 -0.05 2.98
CA ALA A 51 -0.18 -0.36 3.64
C ALA A 51 0.79 -1.08 2.69
N ASP A 52 0.27 -2.02 1.90
CA ASP A 52 1.04 -2.77 0.90
C ASP A 52 1.53 -1.84 -0.22
N ALA A 53 0.63 -1.01 -0.78
CA ALA A 53 1.00 -0.06 -1.83
C ALA A 53 2.00 1.01 -1.36
N LEU A 54 1.87 1.51 -0.12
CA LEU A 54 2.85 2.42 0.48
C LEU A 54 4.20 1.73 0.68
N SER A 55 4.18 0.49 1.16
CA SER A 55 5.42 -0.28 1.37
C SER A 55 6.12 -0.62 0.07
N ASP A 56 5.37 -0.96 -0.98
CA ASP A 56 5.92 -1.22 -2.32
C ASP A 56 6.50 0.06 -2.95
N ALA A 57 5.77 1.19 -2.84
CA ALA A 57 6.19 2.45 -3.43
C ALA A 57 7.41 3.08 -2.73
N HIS A 58 7.46 3.00 -1.40
CA HIS A 58 8.50 3.64 -0.59
C HIS A 58 9.60 2.68 -0.15
N GLY A 59 9.37 1.36 -0.16
CA GLY A 59 10.31 0.35 0.31
C GLY A 59 10.40 0.23 1.84
N TRP A 60 9.46 0.84 2.58
CA TRP A 60 9.43 0.87 4.04
C TRP A 60 8.10 0.39 4.57
N LEU A 61 8.08 -0.33 5.68
CA LEU A 61 6.83 -0.79 6.29
C LEU A 61 6.13 0.38 6.99
N VAL A 62 4.81 0.41 6.89
CA VAL A 62 3.98 1.39 7.61
C VAL A 62 3.54 0.77 8.94
N SER A 63 3.88 1.40 10.06
CA SER A 63 3.44 0.97 11.39
C SER A 63 1.99 1.38 11.67
N ASP A 64 1.65 2.63 11.35
CA ASP A 64 0.32 3.21 11.57
C ASP A 64 0.09 4.34 10.56
N PHE A 65 -1.16 4.53 10.16
CA PHE A 65 -1.51 5.61 9.25
C PHE A 65 -3.00 5.93 9.36
N ARG A 66 -3.35 7.15 9.02
CA ARG A 66 -4.74 7.58 8.92
C ARG A 66 -5.14 7.70 7.46
N ALA A 67 -5.96 6.77 6.99
CA ALA A 67 -6.55 6.85 5.65
C ALA A 67 -7.98 7.40 5.71
N GLU A 68 -8.22 8.50 5.00
CA GLU A 68 -9.56 9.05 4.79
C GLU A 68 -9.96 8.86 3.32
N PRO A 69 -11.08 8.16 3.04
CA PRO A 69 -11.58 8.02 1.67
C PRO A 69 -12.05 9.38 1.14
N MET A 70 -11.67 9.73 -0.08
CA MET A 70 -12.21 10.89 -0.80
C MET A 70 -13.54 10.60 -1.49
#